data_AF-A0A7J6WZQ8-F1
#
_entry.id   AF-A0A7J6WZQ8-F1
#
_cell.length_a   1.000
_cell.length_b   1.000
_cell.length_c   1.000
_cell.angle_alpha   90.00
_cell.angle_beta   90.00
_cell.angle_gamma   90.00
#
_symmetry.space_group_name_H-M   'P 1'
#
loop_
_entity.id
_entity.type
_entity.pdbx_description
1 polymer ?
#
loop_
_entity_poly.entity_id
_entity_poly.type
_entity_poly.pdbx_seq_one_letter_code
_entity_poly.pdbx_strand_id
1 'polypeptide(L)'
;MGRSPLLILCNTTSISSSRFLPFSSSLSSSSMLRGRISNSYLKKLRSIRGGLRAASATTTNLNVFRCNCTSSSSSPATASVSETPSSSNTSSPSSSIKKRIVSGVQPTGSVHLGNYLGAIKNWVSLQNTYETLFFIVDLHAITLPYDAQQLAKATRTTAAIYLACGVDTSKASVFVQSHVRAHAELMWLLSSATPIGWLNKMIQFKEKSRKAGDENVGAALLTYPVLMASDILLYQSDLVPVGEDQKQHLELTRELAERVNYLYGGRKWKKLGGRGGAIFKVPEPLIPPAGARVMSLTDGLSKMSKSAPSEQSRINLLDPKDVIVNKIKRCKTDSFPGLEFDNPERPECNNLLSVYQIITGKTKEDVTQECRDMNWGTFKPLLTDALIHHLHPIQVSITKMLPL
;
A
#
# COMPACT_ATOMS: atom_id res chain seq x y z
N MET A 1 14.15 5.07 54.04
CA MET A 1 12.76 5.08 54.57
C MET A 1 12.16 6.46 54.33
N GLY A 2 10.88 6.56 53.96
CA GLY A 2 10.16 7.84 53.89
C GLY A 2 9.08 7.92 52.78
N ARG A 3 7.91 8.45 53.17
CA ARG A 3 6.79 8.94 52.32
C ARG A 3 6.00 7.91 51.49
N SER A 4 5.04 7.30 52.18
CA SER A 4 3.60 7.25 51.87
C SER A 4 3.10 7.08 50.42
N PRO A 5 2.29 6.03 50.11
CA PRO A 5 1.40 6.03 48.97
C PRO A 5 0.15 6.88 49.23
N LEU A 6 -0.47 7.44 48.17
CA LEU A 6 -1.75 8.17 48.26
C LEU A 6 -2.89 7.33 47.67
N LEU A 7 -4.06 7.34 48.31
CA LEU A 7 -5.26 6.62 47.87
C LEU A 7 -5.84 7.24 46.59
N ILE A 8 -6.41 6.38 45.74
CA ILE A 8 -7.51 6.77 44.83
C ILE A 8 -8.79 6.15 45.40
N LEU A 9 -9.78 6.98 45.69
CA LEU A 9 -11.06 6.55 46.27
C LEU A 9 -11.94 5.87 45.22
N CYS A 10 -12.37 4.64 45.51
CA CYS A 10 -13.42 3.96 44.77
C CYS A 10 -14.72 4.04 45.58
N ASN A 11 -15.67 4.86 45.14
CA ASN A 11 -16.91 5.09 45.90
C ASN A 11 -17.96 4.03 45.54
N THR A 12 -18.18 3.06 46.44
CA THR A 12 -19.24 2.05 46.35
C THR A 12 -20.40 2.38 47.28
N THR A 13 -21.61 2.51 46.75
CA THR A 13 -22.85 2.51 47.52
C THR A 13 -23.84 1.50 46.94
N SER A 14 -24.16 0.48 47.71
CA SER A 14 -25.08 -0.61 47.35
C SER A 14 -26.50 -0.35 47.85
N ILE A 15 -27.51 -0.55 47.00
CA ILE A 15 -28.90 -0.76 47.42
C ILE A 15 -29.46 -2.01 46.72
N SER A 16 -30.41 -2.67 47.36
CA SER A 16 -30.78 -4.08 47.16
C SER A 16 -31.72 -4.40 45.99
N SER A 17 -31.59 -5.64 45.53
CA SER A 17 -32.46 -6.40 44.61
C SER A 17 -33.98 -6.25 44.80
N SER A 18 -34.73 -6.15 43.69
CA SER A 18 -36.06 -6.78 43.58
C SER A 18 -36.59 -6.98 42.14
N ARG A 19 -36.96 -8.25 41.84
CA ARG A 19 -38.02 -8.74 40.90
C ARG A 19 -37.92 -8.51 39.38
N PHE A 20 -38.36 -9.54 38.64
CA PHE A 20 -38.66 -9.55 37.21
C PHE A 20 -40.03 -8.89 36.91
N LEU A 21 -40.21 -8.29 35.74
CA LEU A 21 -41.01 -8.81 34.60
C LEU A 21 -41.04 -7.77 33.43
N PRO A 22 -41.42 -8.14 32.18
CA PRO A 22 -41.11 -7.36 30.98
C PRO A 22 -42.17 -6.29 30.63
N PHE A 23 -41.87 -5.47 29.62
CA PHE A 23 -42.84 -4.55 29.02
C PHE A 23 -42.85 -4.65 27.48
N SER A 24 -44.05 -4.59 26.89
CA SER A 24 -44.30 -4.80 25.47
C SER A 24 -44.91 -3.57 24.79
N SER A 25 -44.49 -3.34 23.54
CA SER A 25 -45.25 -2.71 22.43
C SER A 25 -46.06 -1.41 22.65
N SER A 26 -45.59 -0.37 21.95
CA SER A 26 -46.35 0.54 21.04
C SER A 26 -46.77 1.96 21.49
N LEU A 27 -46.62 2.90 20.53
CA LEU A 27 -47.35 4.16 20.29
C LEU A 27 -47.42 5.22 21.43
N SER A 28 -47.11 6.51 21.23
CA SER A 28 -46.92 7.31 20.01
C SER A 28 -46.26 8.70 20.26
N SER A 29 -45.86 9.37 19.16
CA SER A 29 -45.83 10.84 18.95
C SER A 29 -45.37 11.83 20.05
N SER A 30 -44.15 12.39 19.93
CA SER A 30 -43.94 13.76 19.39
C SER A 30 -42.56 14.43 19.62
N SER A 31 -42.09 15.13 18.56
CA SER A 31 -41.19 16.31 18.57
C SER A 31 -39.68 16.19 18.84
N MET A 32 -38.91 16.95 18.03
CA MET A 32 -37.48 17.35 18.14
C MET A 32 -36.39 16.25 18.21
N LEU A 33 -35.19 16.37 17.62
CA LEU A 33 -34.62 17.42 16.75
C LEU A 33 -34.30 16.85 15.36
N ARG A 34 -34.60 17.58 14.27
CA ARG A 34 -34.02 17.31 12.94
C ARG A 34 -32.86 18.28 12.68
N GLY A 35 -31.63 17.80 12.85
CA GLY A 35 -30.42 18.55 12.49
C GLY A 35 -30.34 18.82 10.99
N ARG A 36 -30.61 20.07 10.57
CA ARG A 36 -30.52 20.48 9.15
C ARG A 36 -29.05 20.55 8.71
N ILE A 37 -28.57 19.51 8.03
CA ILE A 37 -27.34 19.61 7.21
C ILE A 37 -27.58 20.67 6.13
N SER A 38 -26.65 21.62 5.98
CA SER A 38 -26.85 22.75 5.09
C SER A 38 -26.92 22.35 3.61
N ASN A 39 -27.93 22.85 2.92
CA ASN A 39 -28.23 22.56 1.52
C ASN A 39 -27.12 23.04 0.55
N SER A 40 -26.17 23.84 1.02
CA SER A 40 -24.99 24.26 0.26
C SER A 40 -24.01 23.12 -0.02
N TYR A 41 -23.84 22.16 0.89
CA TYR A 41 -22.88 21.06 0.75
C TYR A 41 -23.28 20.12 -0.40
N LEU A 42 -24.56 19.73 -0.42
CA LEU A 42 -25.13 18.88 -1.47
C LEU A 42 -25.17 19.57 -2.85
N LYS A 43 -25.42 20.89 -2.89
CA LYS A 43 -25.32 21.67 -4.14
C LYS A 43 -23.89 21.69 -4.69
N LYS A 44 -22.86 21.87 -3.85
CA LYS A 44 -21.47 21.95 -4.32
C LYS A 44 -20.98 20.61 -4.88
N LEU A 45 -21.33 19.49 -4.27
CA LEU A 45 -21.01 18.15 -4.79
C LEU A 45 -21.67 17.85 -6.15
N ARG A 46 -22.87 18.37 -6.42
CA ARG A 46 -23.50 18.24 -7.75
C ARG A 46 -22.81 19.10 -8.82
N SER A 47 -22.35 20.30 -8.46
CA SER A 47 -21.68 21.23 -9.39
C SER A 47 -20.34 20.71 -9.94
N ILE A 48 -19.67 19.77 -9.25
CA ILE A 48 -18.37 19.23 -9.67
C ILE A 48 -18.53 18.16 -10.78
N ARG A 49 -19.73 17.59 -10.96
CA ARG A 49 -20.00 16.53 -11.96
C ARG A 49 -20.44 17.03 -13.35
N GLY A 50 -20.52 18.34 -13.58
CA GLY A 50 -20.85 18.89 -14.90
C GLY A 50 -20.08 20.18 -15.14
N GLY A 51 -19.11 20.17 -16.07
CA GLY A 51 -18.28 21.34 -16.35
C GLY A 51 -17.01 21.13 -17.20
N LEU A 52 -16.58 19.90 -17.49
CA LEU A 52 -15.54 19.68 -18.51
C LEU A 52 -16.12 19.87 -19.93
N ARG A 53 -15.93 21.06 -20.52
CA ARG A 53 -15.85 21.28 -21.97
C ARG A 53 -15.37 22.70 -22.29
N ALA A 54 -14.67 22.83 -23.42
CA ALA A 54 -14.18 24.06 -24.04
C ALA A 54 -13.21 24.94 -23.21
N ALA A 55 -11.91 24.79 -23.47
CA ALA A 55 -10.94 25.86 -23.36
C ALA A 55 -10.16 25.92 -24.68
N SER A 56 -10.24 27.04 -25.39
CA SER A 56 -9.43 27.34 -26.57
C SER A 56 -8.54 28.55 -26.26
N ALA A 57 -7.35 28.60 -26.83
CA ALA A 57 -6.40 29.67 -26.58
C ALA A 57 -6.64 30.87 -27.51
N THR A 58 -6.61 32.08 -26.96
CA THR A 58 -6.41 33.31 -27.73
C THR A 58 -5.48 34.25 -26.96
N THR A 59 -4.46 34.76 -27.64
CA THR A 59 -3.52 35.76 -27.12
C THR A 59 -4.02 37.17 -27.43
N THR A 60 -3.98 38.09 -26.46
CA THR A 60 -3.98 39.54 -26.75
C THR A 60 -3.12 40.29 -25.74
N ASN A 61 -2.27 41.18 -26.25
CA ASN A 61 -1.63 42.22 -25.45
C ASN A 61 -2.64 43.34 -25.14
N LEU A 62 -2.43 44.05 -24.04
CA LEU A 62 -2.72 45.49 -23.97
C LEU A 62 -1.75 46.18 -23.01
N ASN A 63 -1.61 47.49 -23.16
CA ASN A 63 -0.35 48.20 -22.89
C ASN A 63 -0.44 49.22 -21.73
N VAL A 64 0.71 49.46 -21.11
CA VAL A 64 1.15 50.72 -20.46
C VAL A 64 0.23 51.38 -19.41
N PHE A 65 0.78 51.52 -18.19
CA PHE A 65 0.87 52.82 -17.51
C PHE A 65 2.24 52.94 -16.81
N ARG A 66 2.84 54.14 -16.77
CA ARG A 66 4.24 54.36 -16.37
C ARG A 66 4.49 55.76 -15.80
N CYS A 67 5.05 55.86 -14.59
CA CYS A 67 5.90 56.94 -14.02
C CYS A 67 6.47 56.40 -12.68
N ASN A 68 7.75 56.54 -12.32
CA ASN A 68 8.62 57.73 -12.11
C ASN A 68 8.21 58.51 -10.85
N CYS A 69 9.10 58.86 -9.89
CA CYS A 69 10.56 58.74 -9.76
C CYS A 69 10.93 58.36 -8.28
N THR A 70 12.10 58.57 -7.63
CA THR A 70 13.30 59.41 -7.88
C THR A 70 14.54 58.93 -7.07
N SER A 71 15.75 59.11 -7.64
CA SER A 71 17.07 59.40 -7.00
C SER A 71 17.46 58.90 -5.59
N SER A 72 18.62 58.25 -5.50
CA SER A 72 19.85 58.89 -4.95
C SER A 72 21.11 58.16 -5.47
N SER A 73 22.31 58.73 -5.26
CA SER A 73 23.53 58.35 -6.00
C SER A 73 24.83 58.49 -5.19
N SER A 74 25.85 57.70 -5.58
CA SER A 74 27.28 57.98 -5.38
C SER A 74 28.10 57.18 -6.40
N SER A 75 29.34 57.62 -6.68
CA SER A 75 30.04 57.34 -7.95
C SER A 75 31.41 56.63 -7.76
N PRO A 76 32.44 56.73 -8.64
CA PRO A 76 32.94 55.52 -9.31
C PRO A 76 34.42 55.18 -9.06
N ALA A 77 34.83 53.98 -9.46
CA ALA A 77 36.25 53.62 -9.62
C ALA A 77 36.43 52.74 -10.87
N THR A 78 37.33 53.15 -11.77
CA THR A 78 37.68 52.41 -13.00
C THR A 78 38.95 51.59 -12.79
N ALA A 79 38.89 50.29 -13.09
CA ALA A 79 40.09 49.46 -13.30
C ALA A 79 39.79 48.41 -14.38
N SER A 80 40.67 48.31 -15.37
CA SER A 80 40.55 47.38 -16.50
C SER A 80 41.54 46.23 -16.36
N VAL A 81 41.05 44.99 -16.22
CA VAL A 81 41.85 43.78 -16.41
C VAL A 81 41.04 42.77 -17.23
N SER A 82 41.69 42.14 -18.20
CA SER A 82 41.15 41.08 -19.04
C SER A 82 41.45 39.71 -18.42
N GLU A 83 40.43 38.86 -18.25
CA GLU A 83 40.63 37.47 -17.80
C GLU A 83 39.70 36.47 -18.52
N THR A 84 40.13 35.22 -18.56
CA THR A 84 39.60 34.16 -19.44
C THR A 84 38.42 33.38 -18.81
N PRO A 85 37.56 32.73 -19.63
CA PRO A 85 36.35 32.07 -19.12
C PRO A 85 36.64 30.73 -18.43
N SER A 86 36.72 30.73 -17.10
CA SER A 86 36.76 29.53 -16.26
C SER A 86 35.35 29.07 -15.86
N SER A 87 34.75 28.20 -16.68
CA SER A 87 33.35 27.74 -16.53
C SER A 87 33.16 26.66 -15.44
N SER A 88 33.44 26.98 -14.18
CA SER A 88 33.23 26.10 -13.02
C SER A 88 31.76 26.00 -12.58
N ASN A 89 30.90 25.45 -13.45
CA ASN A 89 29.50 25.13 -13.12
C ASN A 89 29.41 23.93 -12.15
N THR A 90 29.76 24.15 -10.88
CA THR A 90 29.43 23.23 -9.78
C THR A 90 27.95 23.35 -9.43
N SER A 91 27.09 22.82 -10.32
CA SER A 91 25.65 22.69 -10.08
C SER A 91 25.41 21.71 -8.92
N SER A 92 25.32 22.24 -7.70
CA SER A 92 24.85 21.49 -6.54
C SER A 92 23.47 20.90 -6.86
N PRO A 93 23.27 19.58 -6.73
CA PRO A 93 22.04 18.95 -7.16
C PRO A 93 20.89 19.44 -6.29
N SER A 94 19.96 20.20 -6.90
CA SER A 94 18.74 20.61 -6.23
C SER A 94 17.94 19.36 -5.89
N SER A 95 17.82 19.06 -4.59
CA SER A 95 17.14 17.87 -4.10
C SER A 95 15.64 17.98 -4.36
N SER A 96 15.22 17.49 -5.52
CA SER A 96 13.81 17.40 -5.90
C SER A 96 13.08 16.56 -4.84
N ILE A 97 12.05 17.14 -4.24
CA ILE A 97 11.29 16.49 -3.17
C ILE A 97 10.57 15.29 -3.79
N LYS A 98 11.11 14.09 -3.53
CA LYS A 98 10.50 12.83 -4.00
C LYS A 98 9.08 12.73 -3.44
N LYS A 99 8.13 12.32 -4.28
CA LYS A 99 6.80 11.92 -3.80
C LYS A 99 6.93 10.73 -2.84
N ARG A 100 6.07 10.70 -1.83
CA ARG A 100 6.07 9.68 -0.78
C ARG A 100 5.09 8.55 -1.08
N ILE A 101 5.60 7.33 -1.01
CA ILE A 101 4.86 6.07 -1.15
C ILE A 101 4.80 5.35 0.19
N VAL A 102 3.63 4.81 0.52
CA VAL A 102 3.40 3.98 1.72
C VAL A 102 2.79 2.65 1.30
N SER A 103 3.34 1.52 1.76
CA SER A 103 2.93 0.19 1.34
C SER A 103 2.97 -0.81 2.50
N GLY A 104 1.79 -1.31 2.87
CA GLY A 104 1.61 -2.28 3.95
C GLY A 104 1.59 -3.72 3.43
N VAL A 105 2.32 -4.63 4.07
CA VAL A 105 2.34 -6.06 3.74
C VAL A 105 1.83 -6.92 4.90
N GLN A 106 0.91 -7.85 4.63
CA GLN A 106 0.41 -8.76 5.66
C GLN A 106 1.48 -9.79 6.07
N PRO A 107 1.78 -9.94 7.38
CA PRO A 107 2.69 -10.95 7.89
C PRO A 107 2.12 -12.34 7.64
N THR A 108 2.56 -12.96 6.56
CA THR A 108 2.01 -14.24 6.08
C THR A 108 3.04 -15.36 6.08
N GLY A 109 4.33 -15.06 6.26
CA GLY A 109 5.45 -16.01 6.32
C GLY A 109 5.76 -16.69 4.98
N SER A 110 4.76 -17.33 4.37
CA SER A 110 4.80 -17.89 3.03
C SER A 110 4.71 -16.79 1.97
N VAL A 111 5.72 -16.69 1.11
CA VAL A 111 5.71 -15.82 -0.08
C VAL A 111 6.02 -16.72 -1.28
N HIS A 112 5.14 -16.71 -2.28
CA HIS A 112 5.33 -17.51 -3.50
C HIS A 112 5.87 -16.67 -4.65
N LEU A 113 6.43 -17.34 -5.66
CA LEU A 113 7.08 -16.73 -6.83
C LEU A 113 6.20 -15.66 -7.50
N GLY A 114 4.89 -15.92 -7.61
CA GLY A 114 3.91 -14.95 -8.12
C GLY A 114 3.67 -13.71 -7.25
N ASN A 115 3.95 -13.72 -5.94
CA ASN A 115 4.00 -12.48 -5.14
C ASN A 115 5.32 -11.73 -5.39
N TYR A 116 6.43 -12.47 -5.48
CA TYR A 116 7.76 -11.89 -5.66
C TYR A 116 7.92 -11.21 -7.02
N LEU A 117 7.66 -11.93 -8.12
CA LEU A 117 7.76 -11.40 -9.48
C LEU A 117 6.61 -10.42 -9.81
N GLY A 118 5.42 -10.65 -9.25
CA GLY A 118 4.23 -9.83 -9.52
C GLY A 118 4.13 -8.53 -8.71
N ALA A 119 4.82 -8.42 -7.57
CA ALA A 119 4.72 -7.26 -6.69
C ALA A 119 6.06 -6.85 -6.04
N ILE A 120 6.77 -7.75 -5.35
CA ILE A 120 7.97 -7.36 -4.56
C ILE A 120 9.08 -6.80 -5.46
N LYS A 121 9.35 -7.42 -6.62
CA LYS A 121 10.35 -6.93 -7.59
C LYS A 121 10.00 -5.52 -8.13
N ASN A 122 8.71 -5.21 -8.26
CA ASN A 122 8.23 -3.87 -8.64
C ASN A 122 8.33 -2.87 -7.47
N TRP A 123 8.04 -3.29 -6.24
CA TRP A 123 8.20 -2.45 -5.06
C TRP A 123 9.67 -2.09 -4.78
N VAL A 124 10.59 -3.04 -5.01
CA VAL A 124 12.05 -2.84 -4.92
C VAL A 124 12.59 -1.82 -5.93
N SER A 125 11.92 -1.57 -7.07
CA SER A 125 12.34 -0.50 -7.99
C SER A 125 11.86 0.88 -7.54
N LEU A 126 10.69 1.00 -6.90
CA LEU A 126 10.09 2.27 -6.48
C LEU A 126 10.97 3.09 -5.53
N GLN A 127 11.72 2.45 -4.62
CA GLN A 127 12.59 3.15 -3.65
C GLN A 127 13.67 4.04 -4.29
N ASN A 128 14.02 3.79 -5.56
CA ASN A 128 14.98 4.64 -6.28
C ASN A 128 14.33 5.96 -6.71
N THR A 129 13.05 5.93 -7.11
CA THR A 129 12.30 7.09 -7.63
C THR A 129 11.53 7.85 -6.55
N TYR A 130 11.08 7.16 -5.50
CA TYR A 130 10.15 7.67 -4.48
C TYR A 130 10.70 7.53 -3.06
N GLU A 131 10.35 8.45 -2.18
CA GLU A 131 10.55 8.24 -0.74
C GLU A 131 9.57 7.15 -0.30
N THR A 132 10.07 5.99 0.13
CA THR A 132 9.24 4.79 0.21
C THR A 132 9.22 4.21 1.63
N LEU A 133 8.02 3.95 2.14
CA LEU A 133 7.78 3.35 3.45
C LEU A 133 7.12 1.97 3.27
N PHE A 134 7.84 0.92 3.63
CA PHE A 134 7.34 -0.44 3.71
C PHE A 134 7.09 -0.82 5.17
N PHE A 135 5.93 -1.39 5.46
CA PHE A 135 5.61 -1.78 6.83
C PHE A 135 4.78 -3.06 6.90
N ILE A 136 5.05 -3.86 7.92
CA ILE A 136 4.37 -5.15 8.12
C ILE A 136 3.14 -4.91 8.99
N VAL A 137 1.96 -5.17 8.44
CA VAL A 137 0.66 -4.83 9.05
C VAL A 137 0.16 -5.92 10.00
N ASP A 138 0.83 -6.06 11.14
CA ASP A 138 0.48 -7.01 12.18
C ASP A 138 -0.80 -6.63 12.95
N LEU A 139 -1.09 -5.34 13.14
CA LEU A 139 -2.36 -4.89 13.72
C LEU A 139 -3.57 -5.19 12.80
N HIS A 140 -3.38 -5.28 11.48
CA HIS A 140 -4.43 -5.78 10.58
C HIS A 140 -4.54 -7.30 10.59
N ALA A 141 -3.47 -8.04 10.88
CA ALA A 141 -3.49 -9.50 10.94
C ALA A 141 -4.38 -10.02 12.07
N ILE A 142 -4.39 -9.35 13.22
CA ILE A 142 -5.22 -9.70 14.39
C ILE A 142 -6.72 -9.35 14.24
N THR A 143 -7.17 -8.91 13.07
CA THR A 143 -8.61 -8.65 12.78
C THR A 143 -9.43 -9.92 12.55
N LEU A 144 -8.77 -11.07 12.43
CA LEU A 144 -9.31 -12.41 12.26
C LEU A 144 -8.55 -13.38 13.20
N PRO A 145 -9.04 -14.62 13.41
CA PRO A 145 -8.33 -15.61 14.23
C PRO A 145 -6.89 -15.85 13.75
N TYR A 146 -5.94 -15.84 14.69
CA TYR A 146 -4.51 -15.98 14.45
C TYR A 146 -3.84 -16.78 15.58
N ASP A 147 -2.71 -17.42 15.30
CA ASP A 147 -1.80 -17.90 16.34
C ASP A 147 -0.68 -16.87 16.59
N ALA A 148 -0.38 -16.60 17.86
CA ALA A 148 0.57 -15.57 18.26
C ALA A 148 2.02 -15.91 17.90
N GLN A 149 2.42 -17.19 17.99
CA GLN A 149 3.78 -17.62 17.67
C GLN A 149 4.02 -17.59 16.16
N GLN A 150 3.06 -18.09 15.37
CA GLN A 150 3.06 -18.01 13.92
C GLN A 150 3.04 -16.56 13.43
N LEU A 151 2.23 -15.67 14.03
CA LEU A 151 2.23 -14.25 13.68
C LEU A 151 3.60 -13.60 13.94
N ALA A 152 4.19 -13.83 15.12
CA ALA A 152 5.52 -13.30 15.45
C ALA A 152 6.62 -13.83 14.51
N LYS A 153 6.58 -15.12 14.15
CA LYS A 153 7.48 -15.73 13.16
C LYS A 153 7.25 -15.13 11.77
N ALA A 154 6.00 -15.07 11.32
CA ALA A 154 5.61 -14.54 10.02
C ALA A 154 6.00 -13.07 9.83
N THR A 155 5.83 -12.22 10.85
CA THR A 155 6.29 -10.81 10.82
C THR A 155 7.79 -10.71 10.59
N ARG A 156 8.60 -11.49 11.33
CA ARG A 156 10.06 -11.54 11.15
C ARG A 156 10.46 -12.09 9.78
N THR A 157 9.86 -13.21 9.35
CA THR A 157 10.10 -13.82 8.04
C THR A 157 9.73 -12.88 6.90
N THR A 158 8.62 -12.16 6.97
CA THR A 158 8.25 -11.15 5.96
C THR A 158 9.23 -9.98 5.92
N ALA A 159 9.74 -9.50 7.07
CA ALA A 159 10.81 -8.49 7.10
C ALA A 159 12.08 -8.97 6.38
N ALA A 160 12.57 -10.17 6.74
CA ALA A 160 13.76 -10.76 6.14
C ALA A 160 13.61 -11.01 4.64
N ILE A 161 12.43 -11.44 4.17
CA ILE A 161 12.14 -11.60 2.74
C ILE A 161 12.25 -10.26 2.00
N TYR A 162 11.73 -9.16 2.55
CA TYR A 162 11.79 -7.86 1.86
C TYR A 162 13.22 -7.35 1.73
N LEU A 163 14.01 -7.44 2.81
CA LEU A 163 15.43 -7.08 2.80
C LEU A 163 16.23 -7.95 1.82
N ALA A 164 16.05 -9.28 1.85
CA ALA A 164 16.72 -10.22 0.96
C ALA A 164 16.29 -10.07 -0.52
N CYS A 165 15.09 -9.58 -0.79
CA CYS A 165 14.63 -9.26 -2.15
C CYS A 165 15.19 -7.94 -2.70
N GLY A 166 15.96 -7.17 -1.91
CA GLY A 166 16.62 -5.94 -2.35
C GLY A 166 16.00 -4.63 -1.85
N VAL A 167 15.17 -4.65 -0.79
CA VAL A 167 14.78 -3.40 -0.11
C VAL A 167 15.99 -2.86 0.67
N ASP A 168 16.40 -1.64 0.33
CA ASP A 168 17.60 -0.97 0.81
C ASP A 168 17.21 0.02 1.92
N THR A 169 17.63 -0.25 3.15
CA THR A 169 17.28 0.56 4.33
C THR A 169 17.92 1.95 4.34
N SER A 170 18.85 2.25 3.42
CA SER A 170 19.34 3.62 3.17
C SER A 170 18.42 4.44 2.26
N LYS A 171 17.48 3.79 1.55
CA LYS A 171 16.56 4.39 0.57
C LYS A 171 15.09 4.30 0.97
N ALA A 172 14.71 3.27 1.71
CA ALA A 172 13.33 3.01 2.13
C ALA A 172 13.25 2.69 3.64
N SER A 173 12.24 3.23 4.31
CA SER A 173 11.94 2.85 5.70
C SER A 173 11.27 1.48 5.74
N VAL A 174 11.76 0.58 6.59
CA VAL A 174 11.17 -0.76 6.81
C VAL A 174 10.86 -0.93 8.30
N PHE A 175 9.60 -1.17 8.65
CA PHE A 175 9.16 -1.30 10.05
C PHE A 175 7.96 -2.24 10.24
N VAL A 176 7.56 -2.43 11.50
CA VAL A 176 6.36 -3.21 11.89
C VAL A 176 5.31 -2.23 12.43
N GLN A 177 4.05 -2.38 12.03
CA GLN A 177 2.97 -1.43 12.32
C GLN A 177 2.77 -1.23 13.84
N SER A 178 2.72 -2.32 14.63
CA SER A 178 2.59 -2.26 16.09
C SER A 178 3.72 -1.52 16.81
N HIS A 179 4.92 -1.44 16.22
CA HIS A 179 6.06 -0.74 16.83
C HIS A 179 5.88 0.79 16.79
N VAL A 180 4.99 1.31 15.92
CA VAL A 180 4.74 2.74 15.76
C VAL A 180 3.34 3.08 16.29
N ARG A 181 3.28 3.38 17.60
CA ARG A 181 2.03 3.65 18.35
C ARG A 181 1.09 4.66 17.70
N ALA A 182 1.65 5.63 16.99
CA ALA A 182 0.91 6.68 16.28
C ALA A 182 -0.13 6.13 15.28
N HIS A 183 0.04 4.91 14.76
CA HIS A 183 -0.98 4.25 13.91
C HIS A 183 -2.29 4.02 14.67
N ALA A 184 -2.24 3.51 15.90
CA ALA A 184 -3.42 3.27 16.73
C ALA A 184 -3.97 4.60 17.31
N GLU A 185 -3.08 5.50 17.70
CA GLU A 185 -3.44 6.81 18.27
C GLU A 185 -4.18 7.69 17.22
N LEU A 186 -3.73 7.70 15.96
CA LEU A 186 -4.44 8.38 14.86
C LEU A 186 -5.69 7.60 14.40
N MET A 187 -5.72 6.26 14.46
CA MET A 187 -6.94 5.48 14.18
C MET A 187 -8.08 5.89 15.11
N TRP A 188 -7.81 6.09 16.40
CA TRP A 188 -8.79 6.57 17.37
C TRP A 188 -9.35 7.95 17.00
N LEU A 189 -8.48 8.90 16.64
CA LEU A 189 -8.89 10.23 16.22
C LEU A 189 -9.72 10.19 14.92
N LEU A 190 -9.30 9.42 13.92
CA LEU A 190 -10.06 9.23 12.67
C LEU A 190 -11.40 8.52 12.89
N SER A 191 -11.50 7.64 13.88
CA SER A 191 -12.75 6.95 14.24
C SER A 191 -13.81 7.96 14.70
N SER A 192 -13.43 9.00 15.45
CA SER A 192 -14.35 10.10 15.84
C SER A 192 -14.90 10.89 14.64
N ALA A 193 -14.16 10.92 13.53
CA ALA A 193 -14.60 11.54 12.27
C ALA A 193 -15.41 10.57 11.39
N THR A 194 -15.33 9.26 11.60
CA THR A 194 -15.86 8.23 10.68
C THR A 194 -17.31 7.83 11.02
N PRO A 195 -18.30 8.06 10.12
CA PRO A 195 -19.65 7.54 10.32
C PRO A 195 -19.70 6.01 10.19
N ILE A 196 -20.31 5.31 11.15
CA ILE A 196 -20.51 3.84 11.11
C ILE A 196 -21.21 3.40 9.81
N GLY A 197 -22.14 4.21 9.31
CA GLY A 197 -22.82 3.99 8.02
C GLY A 197 -21.95 4.10 6.76
N TRP A 198 -20.65 4.43 6.88
CA TRP A 198 -19.66 4.28 5.82
C TRP A 198 -19.00 2.89 5.90
N LEU A 199 -18.60 2.46 7.11
CA LEU A 199 -17.98 1.16 7.37
C LEU A 199 -18.94 0.00 7.01
N ASN A 200 -20.22 0.10 7.38
CA ASN A 200 -21.26 -0.88 7.03
C ASN A 200 -21.53 -1.01 5.51
N LYS A 201 -20.92 -0.18 4.66
CA LYS A 201 -20.99 -0.28 3.19
C LYS A 201 -19.77 -0.95 2.55
N MET A 202 -18.73 -1.25 3.33
CA MET A 202 -17.52 -1.91 2.83
C MET A 202 -17.84 -3.34 2.38
N ILE A 203 -17.52 -3.68 1.13
CA ILE A 203 -17.80 -4.99 0.54
C ILE A 203 -16.99 -6.06 1.29
N GLN A 204 -15.71 -5.77 1.52
CA GLN A 204 -14.78 -6.61 2.28
C GLN A 204 -15.25 -6.90 3.71
N PHE A 205 -15.93 -5.95 4.38
CA PHE A 205 -16.54 -6.22 5.69
C PHE A 205 -17.66 -7.24 5.56
N LYS A 206 -18.64 -7.01 4.66
CA LYS A 206 -19.79 -7.90 4.45
C LYS A 206 -19.38 -9.32 4.05
N GLU A 207 -18.38 -9.46 3.18
CA GLU A 207 -17.90 -10.76 2.73
C GLU A 207 -17.16 -11.55 3.82
N LYS A 208 -16.35 -10.88 4.65
CA LYS A 208 -15.64 -11.52 5.76
C LYS A 208 -16.58 -11.81 6.94
N SER A 209 -17.51 -10.90 7.24
CA SER A 209 -18.56 -11.06 8.25
C SER A 209 -19.35 -12.35 8.02
N ARG A 210 -19.90 -12.52 6.81
CA ARG A 210 -20.67 -13.71 6.41
C ARG A 210 -19.84 -15.01 6.44
N LYS A 211 -18.51 -14.94 6.27
CA LYS A 211 -17.59 -16.09 6.39
C LYS A 211 -17.23 -16.42 7.84
N ALA A 212 -17.28 -15.45 8.74
CA ALA A 212 -17.04 -15.62 10.18
C ALA A 212 -18.33 -15.92 10.99
N GLY A 213 -19.49 -15.95 10.33
CA GLY A 213 -20.78 -16.27 10.95
C GLY A 213 -21.46 -15.09 11.64
N ASP A 214 -21.23 -13.85 11.16
CA ASP A 214 -21.87 -12.57 11.51
C ASP A 214 -21.93 -12.16 13.01
N GLU A 215 -22.45 -12.99 13.92
CA GLU A 215 -22.52 -12.71 15.36
C GLU A 215 -21.14 -12.73 16.03
N ASN A 216 -20.21 -13.56 15.55
CA ASN A 216 -18.85 -13.70 16.08
C ASN A 216 -17.85 -12.65 15.53
N VAL A 217 -18.34 -11.58 14.91
CA VAL A 217 -17.50 -10.62 14.19
C VAL A 217 -16.98 -9.52 15.12
N GLY A 218 -15.70 -9.61 15.48
CA GLY A 218 -15.01 -8.61 16.29
C GLY A 218 -15.01 -7.22 15.64
N ALA A 219 -15.19 -6.17 16.45
CA ALA A 219 -15.27 -4.78 15.99
C ALA A 219 -14.04 -4.29 15.19
N ALA A 220 -12.88 -4.93 15.36
CA ALA A 220 -11.70 -4.71 14.55
C ALA A 220 -11.94 -4.98 13.05
N LEU A 221 -12.76 -5.98 12.70
CA LEU A 221 -13.10 -6.32 11.31
C LEU A 221 -13.99 -5.25 10.64
N LEU A 222 -14.77 -4.50 11.41
CA LEU A 222 -15.53 -3.35 10.93
C LEU A 222 -14.66 -2.09 10.79
N THR A 223 -13.68 -1.92 11.69
CA THR A 223 -12.92 -0.66 11.88
C THR A 223 -11.52 -0.64 11.25
N TYR A 224 -10.98 -1.77 10.79
CA TYR A 224 -9.68 -1.81 10.09
C TYR A 224 -9.57 -0.86 8.86
N PRO A 225 -10.64 -0.49 8.12
CA PRO A 225 -10.52 0.53 7.07
C PRO A 225 -10.12 1.91 7.62
N VAL A 226 -10.44 2.22 8.88
CA VAL A 226 -9.98 3.43 9.59
C VAL A 226 -8.52 3.30 10.03
N LEU A 227 -8.08 2.09 10.40
CA LEU A 227 -6.66 1.81 10.64
C LEU A 227 -5.85 1.97 9.35
N MET A 228 -6.33 1.45 8.21
CA MET A 228 -5.69 1.66 6.90
C MET A 228 -5.61 3.14 6.54
N ALA A 229 -6.65 3.93 6.83
CA ALA A 229 -6.60 5.37 6.65
C ALA A 229 -5.55 6.03 7.58
N SER A 230 -5.43 5.59 8.82
CA SER A 230 -4.38 6.01 9.75
C SER A 230 -2.98 5.72 9.20
N ASP A 231 -2.75 4.48 8.76
CA ASP A 231 -1.48 4.01 8.20
C ASP A 231 -1.00 4.85 7.02
N ILE A 232 -1.92 5.34 6.18
CA ILE A 232 -1.61 6.13 4.99
C ILE A 232 -1.41 7.61 5.31
N LEU A 233 -2.30 8.19 6.15
CA LEU A 233 -2.36 9.63 6.40
C LEU A 233 -1.34 10.11 7.42
N LEU A 234 -0.92 9.25 8.38
CA LEU A 234 0.15 9.52 9.34
C LEU A 234 1.42 10.05 8.65
N TYR A 235 1.77 9.45 7.51
CA TYR A 235 2.99 9.77 6.78
C TYR A 235 2.84 10.85 5.72
N GLN A 236 1.69 11.51 5.55
CA GLN A 236 1.49 12.53 4.50
C GLN A 236 1.82 12.00 3.09
N SER A 237 1.34 10.79 2.80
CA SER A 237 1.64 10.03 1.59
C SER A 237 1.01 10.67 0.35
N ASP A 238 1.74 10.70 -0.76
CA ASP A 238 1.22 11.19 -2.05
C ASP A 238 0.57 10.07 -2.85
N LEU A 239 1.10 8.84 -2.72
CA LEU A 239 0.79 7.70 -3.57
C LEU A 239 0.68 6.40 -2.75
N VAL A 240 -0.29 5.55 -3.07
CA VAL A 240 -0.49 4.24 -2.40
C VAL A 240 -0.64 3.13 -3.45
N PRO A 241 0.25 2.12 -3.50
CA PRO A 241 0.12 0.98 -4.40
C PRO A 241 -0.95 0.02 -3.86
N VAL A 242 -2.13 0.02 -4.50
CA VAL A 242 -3.29 -0.77 -4.09
C VAL A 242 -3.74 -1.75 -5.18
N GLY A 243 -4.20 -2.93 -4.76
CA GLY A 243 -4.95 -3.84 -5.61
C GLY A 243 -6.38 -3.34 -5.85
N GLU A 244 -7.04 -3.89 -6.88
CA GLU A 244 -8.44 -3.60 -7.22
C GLU A 244 -9.38 -3.79 -6.02
N ASP A 245 -9.11 -4.84 -5.24
CA ASP A 245 -9.81 -5.25 -4.02
C ASP A 245 -9.68 -4.27 -2.84
N GLN A 246 -8.68 -3.38 -2.88
CA GLN A 246 -8.40 -2.40 -1.82
C GLN A 246 -8.82 -0.97 -2.18
N LYS A 247 -9.26 -0.71 -3.43
CA LYS A 247 -9.67 0.64 -3.87
C LYS A 247 -10.75 1.27 -2.98
N GLN A 248 -11.70 0.48 -2.47
CA GLN A 248 -12.76 0.99 -1.60
C GLN A 248 -12.23 1.56 -0.27
N HIS A 249 -11.16 0.97 0.29
CA HIS A 249 -10.52 1.47 1.51
C HIS A 249 -9.65 2.70 1.25
N LEU A 250 -9.02 2.80 0.06
CA LEU A 250 -8.30 4.00 -0.34
C LEU A 250 -9.27 5.18 -0.56
N GLU A 251 -10.44 4.96 -1.15
CA GLU A 251 -11.44 6.03 -1.30
C GLU A 251 -12.01 6.48 0.06
N LEU A 252 -12.26 5.56 1.00
CA LEU A 252 -12.56 5.92 2.40
C LEU A 252 -11.44 6.78 3.02
N THR A 253 -10.17 6.42 2.76
CA THR A 253 -9.01 7.18 3.25
C THR A 253 -9.00 8.61 2.70
N ARG A 254 -9.38 8.79 1.43
CA ARG A 254 -9.52 10.09 0.77
C ARG A 254 -10.69 10.90 1.34
N GLU A 255 -11.88 10.30 1.47
CA GLU A 255 -13.04 10.93 2.12
C GLU A 255 -12.73 11.37 3.56
N LEU A 256 -11.98 10.58 4.34
CA LEU A 256 -11.55 10.92 5.69
C LEU A 256 -10.51 12.06 5.72
N ALA A 257 -9.54 12.05 4.81
CA ALA A 257 -8.56 13.13 4.68
C ALA A 257 -9.24 14.47 4.35
N GLU A 258 -10.13 14.50 3.35
CA GLU A 258 -10.92 15.68 3.00
C GLU A 258 -11.83 16.14 4.15
N ARG A 259 -12.49 15.21 4.83
CA ARG A 259 -13.38 15.49 5.96
C ARG A 259 -12.64 16.10 7.15
N VAL A 260 -11.46 15.57 7.51
CA VAL A 260 -10.60 16.17 8.54
C VAL A 260 -10.09 17.55 8.11
N ASN A 261 -9.65 17.70 6.86
CA ASN A 261 -9.22 18.99 6.31
C ASN A 261 -10.34 20.05 6.30
N TYR A 262 -11.60 19.64 6.14
CA TYR A 262 -12.77 20.53 6.20
C TYR A 262 -13.15 20.92 7.64
N LEU A 263 -13.15 19.95 8.57
CA LEU A 263 -13.53 20.17 9.97
C LEU A 263 -12.46 20.93 10.75
N TYR A 264 -11.19 20.54 10.56
CA TYR A 264 -10.04 20.92 11.38
C TYR A 264 -8.92 21.55 10.53
N GLY A 265 -9.26 22.23 9.44
CA GLY A 265 -8.28 22.87 8.55
C GLY A 265 -8.63 24.29 8.11
N GLY A 266 -7.78 24.80 7.22
CA GLY A 266 -7.91 26.08 6.54
C GLY A 266 -7.88 27.29 7.47
N ARG A 267 -8.48 28.39 7.00
CA ARG A 267 -8.55 29.66 7.75
C ARG A 267 -9.51 29.59 8.94
N LYS A 268 -10.51 28.69 8.93
CA LYS A 268 -11.46 28.51 10.03
C LYS A 268 -10.77 27.92 11.25
N TRP A 269 -10.05 26.81 11.09
CA TRP A 269 -9.33 26.18 12.20
C TRP A 269 -8.20 27.05 12.74
N LYS A 270 -7.48 27.79 11.88
CA LYS A 270 -6.48 28.77 12.33
C LYS A 270 -7.05 29.86 13.26
N LYS A 271 -8.30 30.29 13.06
CA LYS A 271 -8.97 31.24 13.95
C LYS A 271 -9.36 30.66 15.32
N LEU A 272 -9.32 29.33 15.48
CA LEU A 272 -9.61 28.61 16.72
C LEU A 272 -8.32 28.12 17.42
N GLY A 273 -7.17 28.71 17.09
CA GLY A 273 -5.85 28.33 17.63
C GLY A 273 -5.17 27.14 16.92
N GLY A 274 -5.83 26.53 15.93
CA GLY A 274 -5.32 25.38 15.19
C GLY A 274 -4.27 25.72 14.12
N ARG A 275 -3.65 24.68 13.55
CA ARG A 275 -2.75 24.83 12.38
C ARG A 275 -3.55 25.31 11.15
N GLY A 276 -3.02 26.29 10.43
CA GLY A 276 -3.59 26.73 9.16
C GLY A 276 -3.12 25.88 7.98
N GLY A 277 -4.01 25.63 7.01
CA GLY A 277 -3.76 24.79 5.85
C GLY A 277 -4.52 23.45 5.93
N ALA A 278 -4.15 22.48 5.10
CA ALA A 278 -4.60 21.11 5.27
C ALA A 278 -3.84 20.44 6.44
N ILE A 279 -4.48 19.50 7.15
CA ILE A 279 -3.81 18.59 8.08
C ILE A 279 -3.18 17.43 7.31
N PHE A 280 -3.90 16.88 6.32
CA PHE A 280 -3.47 15.72 5.54
C PHE A 280 -3.38 16.04 4.05
N LYS A 281 -2.38 15.49 3.36
CA LYS A 281 -2.50 15.23 1.92
C LYS A 281 -3.65 14.27 1.64
N VAL A 282 -4.26 14.38 0.47
CA VAL A 282 -5.22 13.38 -0.03
C VAL A 282 -4.44 12.41 -0.94
N PRO A 283 -4.36 11.11 -0.60
CA PRO A 283 -3.49 10.17 -1.30
C PRO A 283 -4.12 9.69 -2.63
N GLU A 284 -3.33 9.59 -3.69
CA GLU A 284 -3.76 9.04 -4.99
C GLU A 284 -3.39 7.55 -5.15
N PRO A 285 -4.15 6.75 -5.91
CA PRO A 285 -3.78 5.37 -6.22
C PRO A 285 -2.56 5.32 -7.14
N LEU A 286 -1.52 4.60 -6.72
CA LEU A 286 -0.48 4.16 -7.63
C LEU A 286 -0.88 2.80 -8.22
N ILE A 287 -1.21 2.78 -9.50
CA ILE A 287 -1.28 1.54 -10.26
C ILE A 287 0.16 1.26 -10.74
N PRO A 288 0.90 0.28 -10.17
CA PRO A 288 2.20 -0.09 -10.72
C PRO A 288 2.02 -0.65 -12.14
N PRO A 289 3.04 -0.56 -13.01
CA PRO A 289 3.02 -1.27 -14.29
C PRO A 289 2.75 -2.75 -14.04
N ALA A 290 1.98 -3.38 -14.94
CA ALA A 290 1.45 -4.72 -14.75
C ALA A 290 2.58 -5.73 -14.45
N GLY A 291 2.71 -6.10 -13.16
CA GLY A 291 3.70 -7.05 -12.70
C GLY A 291 3.44 -8.45 -13.25
N ALA A 292 4.47 -9.29 -13.24
CA ALA A 292 4.42 -10.63 -13.77
C ALA A 292 3.23 -11.44 -13.24
N ARG A 293 2.26 -11.75 -14.11
CA ARG A 293 1.10 -12.57 -13.78
C ARG A 293 1.48 -14.06 -13.81
N VAL A 294 2.24 -14.49 -12.81
CA VAL A 294 2.64 -15.90 -12.67
C VAL A 294 1.42 -16.78 -12.36
N MET A 295 1.21 -17.79 -13.19
CA MET A 295 0.09 -18.73 -13.13
C MET A 295 0.48 -20.01 -12.36
N SER A 296 -0.50 -20.84 -12.02
CA SER A 296 -0.27 -22.09 -11.30
C SER A 296 0.55 -23.07 -12.13
N LEU A 297 1.47 -23.80 -11.49
CA LEU A 297 2.21 -24.88 -12.13
C LEU A 297 1.33 -26.09 -12.50
N THR A 298 0.10 -26.18 -12.00
CA THR A 298 -0.86 -27.25 -12.33
C THR A 298 -1.99 -26.78 -13.24
N ASP A 299 -2.10 -25.47 -13.51
CA ASP A 299 -3.15 -24.87 -14.33
C ASP A 299 -2.73 -23.46 -14.78
N GLY A 300 -2.41 -23.31 -16.07
CA GLY A 300 -2.01 -22.05 -16.69
C GLY A 300 -3.09 -20.98 -16.71
N LEU A 301 -4.36 -21.30 -16.47
CA LEU A 301 -5.47 -20.34 -16.43
C LEU A 301 -5.73 -19.77 -15.02
N SER A 302 -5.36 -20.50 -13.96
CA SER A 302 -5.42 -20.02 -12.58
C SER A 302 -4.17 -19.24 -12.17
N LYS A 303 -4.35 -18.07 -11.53
CA LYS A 303 -3.23 -17.33 -10.92
C LYS A 303 -2.62 -18.14 -9.76
N MET A 304 -1.30 -18.16 -9.64
CA MET A 304 -0.62 -18.79 -8.49
C MET A 304 -1.12 -18.18 -7.18
N SER A 305 -1.49 -19.01 -6.19
CA SER A 305 -2.07 -18.58 -4.92
C SER A 305 -1.56 -19.39 -3.71
N LYS A 306 -1.54 -18.74 -2.54
CA LYS A 306 -1.33 -19.37 -1.22
C LYS A 306 -2.49 -20.29 -0.81
N SER A 307 -3.71 -19.97 -1.24
CA SER A 307 -4.94 -20.70 -0.87
C SER A 307 -5.27 -21.89 -1.77
N ALA A 308 -4.44 -22.20 -2.77
CA ALA A 308 -4.64 -23.37 -3.61
C ALA A 308 -4.35 -24.65 -2.80
N PRO A 309 -5.21 -25.69 -2.83
CA PRO A 309 -5.04 -26.88 -1.96
C PRO A 309 -3.75 -27.67 -2.19
N SER A 310 -3.21 -27.67 -3.42
CA SER A 310 -1.98 -28.41 -3.75
C SER A 310 -0.75 -27.53 -3.66
N GLU A 311 0.23 -27.90 -2.84
CA GLU A 311 1.57 -27.26 -2.84
C GLU A 311 2.28 -27.36 -4.20
N GLN A 312 1.91 -28.32 -5.07
CA GLN A 312 2.48 -28.42 -6.42
C GLN A 312 2.05 -27.26 -7.32
N SER A 313 1.01 -26.48 -6.98
CA SER A 313 0.56 -25.33 -7.76
C SER A 313 1.50 -24.11 -7.70
N ARG A 314 2.40 -24.05 -6.70
CA ARG A 314 3.16 -22.86 -6.31
C ARG A 314 4.61 -23.18 -5.98
N ILE A 315 5.52 -22.26 -6.31
CA ILE A 315 6.89 -22.27 -5.76
C ILE A 315 6.95 -21.21 -4.66
N ASN A 316 7.36 -21.60 -3.46
CA ASN A 316 7.63 -20.70 -2.35
C ASN A 316 9.08 -20.20 -2.42
N LEU A 317 9.35 -18.95 -2.00
CA LEU A 317 10.71 -18.38 -2.02
C LEU A 317 11.70 -19.17 -1.15
N LEU A 318 11.18 -19.90 -0.16
CA LEU A 318 11.93 -20.75 0.76
C LEU A 318 11.77 -22.25 0.45
N ASP A 319 11.24 -22.63 -0.71
CA ASP A 319 11.26 -24.04 -1.14
C ASP A 319 12.73 -24.51 -1.32
N PRO A 320 13.14 -25.65 -0.73
CA PRO A 320 14.43 -26.28 -1.00
C PRO A 320 14.66 -26.62 -2.48
N LYS A 321 15.93 -26.77 -2.88
CA LYS A 321 16.33 -27.01 -4.29
C LYS A 321 15.63 -28.24 -4.88
N ASP A 322 15.59 -29.35 -4.14
CA ASP A 322 14.89 -30.59 -4.51
C ASP A 322 13.36 -30.42 -4.61
N VAL A 323 12.76 -29.57 -3.78
CA VAL A 323 11.32 -29.24 -3.86
C VAL A 323 11.03 -28.43 -5.12
N ILE A 324 11.89 -27.48 -5.49
CA ILE A 324 11.80 -26.72 -6.76
C ILE A 324 11.93 -27.66 -7.96
N VAL A 325 12.96 -28.54 -7.97
CA VAL A 325 13.17 -29.56 -9.01
C VAL A 325 11.92 -30.43 -9.19
N ASN A 326 11.37 -30.96 -8.09
CA ASN A 326 10.20 -31.83 -8.15
C ASN A 326 8.95 -31.09 -8.65
N LYS A 327 8.72 -29.84 -8.22
CA LYS A 327 7.58 -29.01 -8.64
C LYS A 327 7.66 -28.64 -10.13
N ILE A 328 8.83 -28.25 -10.64
CA ILE A 328 9.00 -27.96 -12.08
C ILE A 328 8.93 -29.25 -12.91
N LYS A 329 9.56 -30.36 -12.48
CA LYS A 329 9.46 -31.66 -13.17
C LYS A 329 8.02 -32.13 -13.34
N ARG A 330 7.16 -31.85 -12.35
CA ARG A 330 5.73 -32.23 -12.31
C ARG A 330 4.77 -31.15 -12.81
N CYS A 331 5.23 -29.98 -13.28
CA CYS A 331 4.32 -28.94 -13.75
C CYS A 331 3.57 -29.39 -15.02
N LYS A 332 2.31 -28.96 -15.14
CA LYS A 332 1.48 -29.16 -16.34
C LYS A 332 2.14 -28.45 -17.52
N THR A 333 2.16 -29.11 -18.66
CA THR A 333 2.64 -28.61 -19.95
C THR A 333 1.84 -29.24 -21.07
N ASP A 334 1.79 -28.58 -22.23
CA ASP A 334 1.17 -29.14 -23.43
C ASP A 334 2.04 -30.21 -24.13
N SER A 335 1.53 -30.78 -25.21
CA SER A 335 2.21 -31.79 -26.05
C SER A 335 2.64 -31.24 -27.41
N PHE A 336 2.63 -29.92 -27.62
CA PHE A 336 2.98 -29.33 -28.91
C PHE A 336 4.51 -29.23 -29.08
N PRO A 337 5.04 -29.35 -30.31
CA PRO A 337 6.45 -29.16 -30.58
C PRO A 337 6.85 -27.68 -30.45
N GLY A 338 8.09 -27.44 -30.01
CA GLY A 338 8.65 -26.10 -29.83
C GLY A 338 8.01 -25.27 -28.72
N LEU A 339 8.62 -24.15 -28.37
CA LEU A 339 8.18 -23.25 -27.30
C LEU A 339 7.95 -21.83 -27.83
N GLU A 340 6.81 -21.24 -27.46
CA GLU A 340 6.37 -19.94 -27.97
C GLU A 340 5.64 -19.12 -26.89
N PHE A 341 5.73 -17.80 -26.99
CA PHE A 341 4.93 -16.86 -26.18
C PHE A 341 3.56 -16.59 -26.82
N ASP A 342 2.68 -15.94 -26.06
CA ASP A 342 1.41 -15.33 -26.49
C ASP A 342 0.33 -16.23 -27.10
N ASN A 343 0.63 -17.49 -27.44
CA ASN A 343 -0.37 -18.46 -27.90
C ASN A 343 -1.41 -18.74 -26.78
N PRO A 344 -2.69 -18.36 -26.95
CA PRO A 344 -3.70 -18.47 -25.90
C PRO A 344 -4.07 -19.92 -25.58
N GLU A 345 -3.88 -20.84 -26.53
CA GLU A 345 -4.14 -22.29 -26.36
C GLU A 345 -3.01 -23.01 -25.60
N ARG A 346 -1.90 -22.31 -25.31
CA ARG A 346 -0.73 -22.83 -24.58
C ARG A 346 -0.40 -21.99 -23.33
N PRO A 347 -1.35 -21.79 -22.39
CA PRO A 347 -1.17 -20.88 -21.26
C PRO A 347 -0.06 -21.36 -20.30
N GLU A 348 0.16 -22.67 -20.16
CA GLU A 348 1.31 -23.21 -19.43
C GLU A 348 2.65 -22.81 -20.08
N CYS A 349 2.74 -22.84 -21.41
CA CYS A 349 3.96 -22.49 -22.14
C CYS A 349 4.32 -21.02 -21.97
N ASN A 350 3.35 -20.14 -22.22
CA ASN A 350 3.50 -18.70 -22.02
C ASN A 350 3.85 -18.35 -20.56
N ASN A 351 3.28 -19.05 -19.57
CA ASN A 351 3.61 -18.87 -18.15
C ASN A 351 5.07 -19.25 -17.83
N LEU A 352 5.53 -20.44 -18.25
CA LEU A 352 6.86 -20.93 -17.92
C LEU A 352 7.98 -20.15 -18.65
N LEU A 353 7.77 -19.77 -19.92
CA LEU A 353 8.67 -18.88 -20.66
C LEU A 353 8.72 -17.48 -20.02
N SER A 354 7.58 -16.93 -19.61
CA SER A 354 7.54 -15.65 -18.89
C SER A 354 8.36 -15.71 -17.59
N VAL A 355 8.20 -16.78 -16.79
CA VAL A 355 9.00 -16.97 -15.58
C VAL A 355 10.50 -17.02 -15.91
N TYR A 356 10.90 -17.77 -16.94
CA TYR A 356 12.30 -17.86 -17.39
C TYR A 356 12.88 -16.50 -17.80
N GLN A 357 12.12 -15.71 -18.57
CA GLN A 357 12.47 -14.36 -18.97
C GLN A 357 12.74 -13.45 -17.75
N ILE A 358 11.82 -13.43 -16.78
CA ILE A 358 11.87 -12.49 -15.65
C ILE A 358 13.01 -12.81 -14.67
N ILE A 359 13.38 -14.08 -14.50
CA ILE A 359 14.49 -14.49 -13.61
C ILE A 359 15.85 -14.37 -14.27
N THR A 360 15.96 -14.60 -15.59
CA THR A 360 17.22 -14.40 -16.32
C THR A 360 17.48 -12.94 -16.69
N GLY A 361 16.42 -12.12 -16.80
CA GLY A 361 16.51 -10.73 -17.24
C GLY A 361 16.67 -10.56 -18.76
N LYS A 362 16.58 -11.65 -19.53
CA LYS A 362 16.64 -11.67 -21.00
C LYS A 362 15.45 -10.94 -21.64
N THR A 363 15.60 -10.48 -22.88
CA THR A 363 14.47 -9.93 -23.65
C THR A 363 13.48 -11.03 -24.05
N LYS A 364 12.31 -10.67 -24.59
CA LYS A 364 11.35 -11.68 -25.07
C LYS A 364 11.90 -12.39 -26.31
N GLU A 365 12.60 -11.63 -27.11
CA GLU A 365 13.23 -11.96 -28.38
C GLU A 365 14.36 -12.96 -28.14
N ASP A 366 15.25 -12.71 -27.16
CA ASP A 366 16.29 -13.63 -26.72
C ASP A 366 15.70 -14.99 -26.29
N VAL A 367 14.73 -14.97 -25.37
CA VAL A 367 14.10 -16.19 -24.84
C VAL A 367 13.38 -16.96 -25.94
N THR A 368 12.71 -16.26 -26.86
CA THR A 368 12.07 -16.88 -28.02
C THR A 368 13.11 -17.57 -28.90
N GLN A 369 14.22 -16.89 -29.23
CA GLN A 369 15.25 -17.42 -30.12
C GLN A 369 16.09 -18.55 -29.48
N GLU A 370 16.28 -18.52 -28.16
CA GLU A 370 16.92 -19.58 -27.39
C GLU A 370 16.03 -20.81 -27.23
N CYS A 371 14.76 -20.61 -26.89
CA CYS A 371 13.87 -21.72 -26.49
C CYS A 371 13.04 -22.31 -27.64
N ARG A 372 12.95 -21.67 -28.82
CA ARG A 372 12.05 -22.04 -29.93
C ARG A 372 12.03 -23.55 -30.20
N ASP A 373 13.21 -24.13 -30.41
CA ASP A 373 13.37 -25.51 -30.87
C ASP A 373 13.56 -26.51 -29.70
N MET A 374 13.43 -26.05 -28.44
CA MET A 374 13.49 -26.91 -27.27
C MET A 374 12.20 -27.72 -27.08
N ASN A 375 12.33 -28.86 -26.41
CA ASN A 375 11.21 -29.63 -25.87
C ASN A 375 11.15 -29.50 -24.34
N TRP A 376 10.04 -29.94 -23.74
CA TRP A 376 9.82 -29.89 -22.29
C TRP A 376 10.87 -30.63 -21.44
N GLY A 377 11.49 -31.68 -21.99
CA GLY A 377 12.57 -32.42 -21.33
C GLY A 377 13.87 -31.61 -21.22
N THR A 378 14.15 -30.74 -22.18
CA THR A 378 15.32 -29.83 -22.15
C THR A 378 15.03 -28.54 -21.38
N PHE A 379 13.84 -27.95 -21.57
CA PHE A 379 13.50 -26.65 -21.00
C PHE A 379 13.16 -26.70 -19.49
N LYS A 380 12.53 -27.78 -18.99
CA LYS A 380 12.21 -27.88 -17.54
C LYS A 380 13.48 -27.87 -16.66
N PRO A 381 14.57 -28.60 -16.99
CA PRO A 381 15.87 -28.43 -16.33
C PRO A 381 16.41 -26.99 -16.42
N LEU A 382 16.48 -26.40 -17.61
CA LEU A 382 16.99 -25.02 -17.81
C LEU A 382 16.27 -23.98 -16.93
N LEU A 383 14.94 -24.07 -16.87
CA LEU A 383 14.11 -23.24 -15.98
C LEU A 383 14.36 -23.54 -14.50
N THR A 384 14.56 -24.80 -14.14
CA THR A 384 14.86 -25.23 -12.75
C THR A 384 16.17 -24.64 -12.26
N ASP A 385 17.24 -24.75 -13.06
CA ASP A 385 18.56 -24.25 -12.70
C ASP A 385 18.58 -22.72 -12.63
N ALA A 386 17.91 -22.04 -13.57
CA ALA A 386 17.73 -20.59 -13.52
C ALA A 386 16.93 -20.14 -12.28
N LEU A 387 15.87 -20.86 -11.89
CA LEU A 387 15.10 -20.59 -10.67
C LEU A 387 15.93 -20.78 -9.41
N ILE A 388 16.70 -21.87 -9.32
CA ILE A 388 17.58 -22.16 -8.19
C ILE A 388 18.68 -21.09 -8.09
N HIS A 389 19.34 -20.75 -9.20
CA HIS A 389 20.37 -19.71 -9.24
C HIS A 389 19.82 -18.34 -8.79
N HIS A 390 18.62 -17.96 -9.26
CA HIS A 390 17.97 -16.71 -8.89
C HIS A 390 17.53 -16.66 -7.41
N LEU A 391 16.96 -17.74 -6.89
CA LEU A 391 16.41 -17.79 -5.52
C LEU A 391 17.50 -18.03 -4.45
N HIS A 392 18.59 -18.72 -4.77
CA HIS A 392 19.63 -19.08 -3.80
C HIS A 392 20.24 -17.90 -3.01
N PRO A 393 20.64 -16.75 -3.61
CA PRO A 393 21.16 -15.62 -2.84
C PRO A 393 20.10 -15.00 -1.91
N ILE A 394 18.82 -15.00 -2.32
CA ILE A 394 17.71 -14.53 -1.48
C ILE A 394 17.55 -15.47 -0.27
N GLN A 395 17.55 -16.78 -0.51
CA GLN A 395 17.46 -17.81 0.55
C GLN A 395 18.63 -17.71 1.55
N VAL A 396 19.87 -17.60 1.07
CA VAL A 396 21.07 -17.45 1.92
C VAL A 396 21.00 -16.16 2.77
N SER A 397 20.53 -15.06 2.18
CA SER A 397 20.33 -13.79 2.90
C SER A 397 19.27 -13.91 4.00
N ILE A 398 18.14 -14.58 3.74
CA ILE A 398 17.10 -14.83 4.75
C ILE A 398 17.64 -15.71 5.88
N THR A 399 18.31 -16.83 5.59
CA THR A 399 18.87 -17.73 6.61
C THR A 399 19.95 -17.04 7.45
N LYS A 400 20.69 -16.07 6.89
CA LYS A 400 21.65 -15.25 7.65
C LYS A 400 20.98 -14.26 8.61
N MET A 401 19.83 -13.69 8.22
CA MET A 401 19.06 -12.78 9.08
C MET A 401 18.19 -13.52 10.12
N LEU A 402 17.74 -14.73 9.77
CA LEU A 402 16.91 -15.59 10.59
C LEU A 402 17.48 -17.02 10.54
N PRO A 403 18.46 -17.36 11.40
CA PRO A 403 18.72 -18.76 11.73
C PRO A 403 17.41 -19.38 12.24
N LEU A 404 16.96 -20.45 11.57
CA LEU A 404 15.60 -21.01 11.67
C LEU A 404 15.44 -22.08 12.76
#